data_AF-A0A7S3UGL7-F1
#
_entry.id   AF-A0A7S3UGL7-F1
#
_cell.length_a   1.000
_cell.length_b   1.000
_cell.length_c   1.000
_cell.angle_alpha   90.00
_cell.angle_beta   90.00
_cell.angle_gamma   90.00
#
_symmetry.space_group_name_H-M   'P 1'
#
loop_
_entity.id
_entity.type
_entity.pdbx_description
1 polymer ?
#
loop_
_entity_poly.entity_id
_entity_poly.type
_entity_poly.pdbx_seq_one_letter_code
_entity_poly.pdbx_strand_id
1 'polypeptide(L)'
;MAMRLASTRACAAKRTGWSRRRGAERRTAVRAREEEREEGRKKVEFGYTRKDVILIGAGMAMGGVGLYKGLQVFAGMDPLVAGNYVQIIFVLVIMLGWASTYVSRVLNKDMTYVKQLKEYEEEVMRKRLEEMTEEEKEALIAEVEAEKEARKNRKR
;
A
#
# COMPACT_ATOMS: atom_id res chain seq x y z
N MET A 1 36.21 40.66 -63.49
CA MET A 1 37.30 39.69 -63.72
C MET A 1 37.42 38.83 -62.46
N ALA A 2 37.50 37.52 -62.65
CA ALA A 2 37.14 36.47 -61.70
C ALA A 2 38.10 36.27 -60.50
N MET A 3 37.68 35.32 -59.64
CA MET A 3 38.46 34.51 -58.67
C MET A 3 38.73 35.18 -57.32
N ARG A 4 38.44 34.55 -56.16
CA ARG A 4 38.67 33.13 -55.82
C ARG A 4 37.63 32.58 -54.83
N LEU A 5 37.15 31.39 -55.17
CA LEU A 5 36.51 30.41 -54.28
C LEU A 5 37.55 29.78 -53.36
N ALA A 6 37.28 29.68 -52.06
CA ALA A 6 37.71 28.55 -51.23
C ALA A 6 37.04 28.61 -49.84
N SER A 7 36.75 27.42 -49.31
CA SER A 7 36.39 27.15 -47.92
C SER A 7 34.92 27.34 -47.55
N THR A 8 34.13 26.27 -47.78
CA THR A 8 33.20 25.72 -46.76
C THR A 8 32.63 24.40 -47.27
N ARG A 9 33.37 23.30 -47.12
CA ARG A 9 32.82 21.94 -47.27
C ARG A 9 33.34 21.05 -46.15
N ALA A 10 32.86 21.28 -44.93
CA ALA A 10 33.12 20.37 -43.81
C ALA A 10 32.11 20.51 -42.65
N CYS A 11 30.80 20.66 -42.90
CA CYS A 11 29.83 20.66 -41.78
C CYS A 11 28.41 20.23 -42.19
N ALA A 12 28.25 19.07 -42.83
CA ALA A 12 26.90 18.60 -43.18
C ALA A 12 26.62 17.10 -42.93
N ALA A 13 27.63 16.29 -42.56
CA ALA A 13 27.45 14.83 -42.49
C ALA A 13 27.18 14.26 -41.07
N LYS A 14 27.35 15.04 -39.99
CA LYS A 14 27.23 14.53 -38.60
C LYS A 14 25.84 14.66 -37.95
N ARG A 15 24.81 15.11 -38.68
CA ARG A 15 23.51 15.47 -38.07
C ARG A 15 22.45 14.35 -38.11
N THR A 16 22.61 13.34 -38.97
CA THR A 16 21.59 12.29 -39.20
C THR A 16 21.76 11.04 -38.33
N GLY A 17 22.98 10.72 -37.88
CA GLY A 17 23.24 9.58 -36.97
C GLY A 17 22.87 9.86 -35.51
N TRP A 18 22.91 11.13 -35.11
CA TRP A 18 22.69 11.55 -33.72
C TRP A 18 21.21 11.60 -33.31
N SER A 19 20.28 11.73 -34.25
CA SER A 19 18.84 11.65 -33.99
C SER A 19 18.38 10.19 -33.83
N ARG A 20 18.96 9.26 -34.60
CA ARG A 20 18.61 7.83 -34.58
C ARG A 20 19.11 7.11 -33.33
N ARG A 21 20.33 7.41 -32.86
CA ARG A 21 20.86 6.92 -31.56
C ARG A 21 20.06 7.43 -30.36
N ARG A 22 19.76 8.75 -30.31
CA ARG A 22 18.93 9.33 -29.25
C ARG A 22 17.53 8.74 -29.16
N GLY A 23 16.92 8.36 -30.29
CA GLY A 23 15.61 7.70 -30.31
C GLY A 23 15.63 6.23 -29.87
N ALA A 24 16.77 5.54 -30.01
CA ALA A 24 16.97 4.18 -29.49
C ALA A 24 17.29 4.23 -27.98
N GLU A 25 18.20 5.10 -27.55
CA GLU A 25 18.53 5.33 -26.13
C GLU A 25 17.33 5.83 -25.32
N ARG A 26 16.49 6.71 -25.90
CA ARG A 26 15.25 7.13 -25.23
C ARG A 26 14.27 5.97 -25.06
N ARG A 27 14.18 5.06 -26.03
CA ARG A 27 13.30 3.89 -25.94
C ARG A 27 13.80 2.89 -24.91
N THR A 28 15.11 2.64 -24.85
CA THR A 28 15.70 1.79 -23.80
C THR A 28 15.61 2.44 -22.43
N ALA A 29 15.78 3.76 -22.31
CA ALA A 29 15.62 4.48 -21.05
C ALA A 29 14.15 4.54 -20.58
N VAL A 30 13.18 4.65 -21.49
CA VAL A 30 11.74 4.56 -21.15
C VAL A 30 11.42 3.14 -20.70
N ARG A 31 11.91 2.11 -21.41
CA ARG A 31 11.69 0.70 -21.06
C ARG A 31 12.34 0.31 -19.73
N ALA A 32 13.57 0.75 -19.48
CA ALA A 32 14.25 0.56 -18.19
C ALA A 32 13.51 1.28 -17.05
N ARG A 33 12.99 2.50 -17.30
CA ARG A 33 12.14 3.20 -16.33
C ARG A 33 10.79 2.52 -16.10
N GLU A 34 10.23 1.84 -17.10
CA GLU A 34 9.01 1.05 -16.96
C GLU A 34 9.27 -0.22 -16.15
N GLU A 35 10.40 -0.90 -16.41
CA GLU A 35 10.86 -2.09 -15.68
C GLU A 35 11.15 -1.76 -14.20
N GLU A 36 11.86 -0.67 -13.91
CA GLU A 36 12.09 -0.18 -12.53
C GLU A 36 10.78 0.24 -11.83
N ARG A 37 9.81 0.77 -12.57
CA ARG A 37 8.50 1.19 -12.04
C ARG A 37 7.57 0.01 -11.79
N GLU A 38 7.78 -1.12 -12.47
CA GLU A 38 7.13 -2.39 -12.16
C GLU A 38 7.79 -3.10 -10.97
N GLU A 39 9.12 -3.09 -10.89
CA GLU A 39 9.87 -3.71 -9.78
C GLU A 39 9.63 -2.99 -8.44
N GLY A 40 9.43 -1.67 -8.47
CA GLY A 40 9.03 -0.87 -7.32
C GLY A 40 7.51 -0.82 -7.05
N ARG A 41 6.68 -1.50 -7.85
CA ARG A 41 5.22 -1.49 -7.67
C ARG A 41 4.86 -2.35 -6.45
N LYS A 42 4.89 -1.72 -5.28
CA LYS A 42 4.31 -2.27 -4.05
C LYS A 42 2.90 -2.78 -4.36
N LYS A 43 2.63 -4.04 -4.02
CA LYS A 43 1.35 -4.70 -4.25
C LYS A 43 0.29 -3.92 -3.47
N VAL A 44 -0.50 -3.12 -4.17
CA VAL A 44 -1.60 -2.36 -3.56
C VAL A 44 -2.59 -3.34 -2.96
N GLU A 45 -2.95 -3.10 -1.71
CA GLU A 45 -3.91 -3.93 -0.98
C GLU A 45 -5.30 -3.86 -1.65
N PHE A 46 -6.06 -4.93 -1.49
CA PHE A 46 -7.39 -5.07 -2.07
C PHE A 46 -8.31 -3.93 -1.59
N GLY A 47 -8.92 -3.22 -2.53
CA GLY A 47 -9.83 -2.10 -2.26
C GLY A 47 -9.26 -0.72 -2.56
N TYR A 48 -7.95 -0.60 -2.85
CA TYR A 48 -7.32 0.68 -3.23
C TYR A 48 -7.09 0.82 -4.74
N THR A 49 -7.39 -0.21 -5.55
CA THR A 49 -7.25 -0.19 -7.01
C THR A 49 -8.59 0.07 -7.69
N ARG A 50 -8.59 0.81 -8.83
CA ARG A 50 -9.81 1.08 -9.63
C ARG A 50 -10.58 -0.19 -10.01
N LYS A 51 -9.85 -1.27 -10.33
CA LYS A 51 -10.44 -2.58 -10.67
C LYS A 51 -11.17 -3.20 -9.48
N ASP A 52 -10.65 -3.04 -8.27
CA ASP A 52 -11.25 -3.61 -7.06
C ASP A 52 -12.56 -2.91 -6.73
N VAL A 53 -12.63 -1.58 -6.88
CA VAL A 53 -13.88 -0.82 -6.67
C VAL A 53 -14.97 -1.29 -7.65
N ILE A 54 -14.61 -1.49 -8.92
CA ILE A 54 -15.54 -2.02 -9.93
C ILE A 54 -15.95 -3.45 -9.59
N LEU A 55 -15.01 -4.29 -9.15
CA LEU A 55 -15.27 -5.68 -8.79
C LEU A 55 -16.22 -5.79 -7.59
N ILE A 56 -16.00 -4.97 -6.55
CA ILE A 56 -16.86 -4.92 -5.37
C ILE A 56 -18.25 -4.39 -5.74
N GLY A 57 -18.34 -3.32 -6.54
CA GLY A 57 -19.61 -2.78 -7.00
C GLY A 57 -20.41 -3.79 -7.84
N ALA A 58 -19.75 -4.46 -8.79
CA ALA A 58 -20.36 -5.52 -9.60
C ALA A 58 -20.77 -6.72 -8.74
N GLY A 59 -19.91 -7.16 -7.82
CA GLY A 59 -20.20 -8.25 -6.88
C GLY A 59 -21.39 -7.93 -5.99
N MET A 60 -21.50 -6.70 -5.49
CA MET A 60 -22.61 -6.27 -4.65
C MET A 60 -23.93 -6.23 -5.43
N ALA A 61 -23.92 -5.73 -6.67
CA ALA A 61 -25.09 -5.75 -7.55
C ALA A 61 -25.52 -7.19 -7.89
N MET A 62 -24.57 -8.06 -8.24
CA MET A 62 -24.85 -9.48 -8.50
C MET A 62 -25.37 -10.19 -7.25
N GLY A 63 -24.84 -9.87 -6.07
CA GLY A 63 -25.33 -10.39 -4.80
C GLY A 63 -26.80 -10.03 -4.55
N GLY A 64 -27.22 -8.80 -4.85
CA GLY A 64 -28.62 -8.37 -4.74
C GLY A 64 -29.55 -9.13 -5.68
N VAL A 65 -29.16 -9.24 -6.96
CA VAL A 65 -29.94 -10.00 -7.95
C VAL A 65 -29.98 -11.49 -7.62
N GLY A 66 -28.84 -12.05 -7.20
CA GLY A 66 -28.72 -13.44 -6.80
C GLY A 66 -29.57 -13.78 -5.58
N LEU A 67 -29.58 -12.90 -4.56
CA LEU A 67 -30.43 -13.07 -3.39
C LEU A 67 -31.91 -12.97 -3.76
N TYR A 68 -32.30 -11.98 -4.57
CA TYR A 68 -33.68 -11.84 -5.05
C TYR A 68 -34.17 -13.08 -5.81
N LYS A 69 -33.38 -13.54 -6.78
CA LYS A 69 -33.71 -14.76 -7.54
C LYS A 69 -33.65 -16.01 -6.67
N GLY A 70 -32.73 -16.06 -5.71
CA GLY A 70 -32.65 -17.12 -4.71
C GLY A 70 -33.92 -17.21 -3.88
N LEU A 71 -34.42 -16.09 -3.34
CA LEU A 71 -35.67 -16.07 -2.59
C LEU A 71 -36.87 -16.46 -3.46
N GLN A 72 -36.91 -16.01 -4.73
CA GLN A 72 -37.99 -16.36 -5.64
C GLN A 72 -38.01 -17.87 -5.98
N VAL A 73 -36.84 -18.45 -6.26
CA VAL A 73 -36.73 -19.85 -6.72
C VAL A 73 -36.76 -20.85 -5.55
N PHE A 74 -36.08 -20.56 -4.44
CA PHE A 74 -35.98 -21.50 -3.31
C PHE A 74 -37.11 -21.34 -2.30
N ALA A 75 -37.63 -20.12 -2.09
CA ALA A 75 -38.72 -19.88 -1.15
C ALA A 75 -40.09 -19.73 -1.84
N GLY A 76 -40.15 -19.76 -3.18
CA GLY A 76 -41.40 -19.60 -3.94
C GLY A 76 -42.09 -18.25 -3.69
N MET A 77 -41.34 -17.26 -3.22
CA MET A 77 -41.87 -16.00 -2.71
C MET A 77 -42.28 -15.08 -3.86
N ASP A 78 -43.40 -14.38 -3.66
CA ASP A 78 -43.88 -13.38 -4.62
C ASP A 78 -42.81 -12.27 -4.85
N PRO A 79 -42.63 -11.78 -6.10
CA PRO A 79 -41.69 -10.71 -6.43
C PRO A 79 -41.72 -9.52 -5.48
N LEU A 80 -42.92 -9.10 -5.05
CA LEU A 80 -43.08 -7.92 -4.22
C LEU A 80 -42.54 -8.14 -2.81
N VAL A 81 -42.78 -9.32 -2.25
CA VAL A 81 -42.33 -9.70 -0.90
C VAL A 81 -40.83 -9.97 -0.90
N ALA A 82 -40.32 -10.67 -1.92
CA ALA A 82 -38.90 -10.95 -2.07
C ALA A 82 -38.05 -9.66 -2.14
N GLY A 83 -38.55 -8.64 -2.83
CA GLY A 83 -37.90 -7.32 -2.88
C GLY A 83 -37.72 -6.68 -1.49
N ASN A 84 -38.75 -6.73 -0.65
CA ASN A 84 -38.70 -6.17 0.71
C ASN A 84 -37.66 -6.88 1.58
N TYR A 85 -37.59 -8.21 1.53
CA TYR A 85 -36.60 -8.98 2.27
C TYR A 85 -35.17 -8.68 1.81
N VAL A 86 -34.94 -8.66 0.50
CA VAL A 86 -33.62 -8.32 -0.06
C VAL A 86 -33.17 -6.94 0.45
N GLN A 87 -34.07 -5.96 0.45
CA GLN A 87 -33.77 -4.62 0.94
C GLN A 87 -33.42 -4.60 2.43
N ILE A 88 -34.23 -5.23 3.28
CA ILE A 88 -33.97 -5.29 4.73
C ILE A 88 -32.63 -5.97 5.00
N ILE A 89 -32.36 -7.12 4.35
CA ILE A 89 -31.11 -7.85 4.51
C ILE A 89 -29.92 -7.00 4.06
N PHE A 90 -29.99 -6.36 2.89
CA PHE A 90 -28.91 -5.52 2.39
C PHE A 90 -28.61 -4.34 3.31
N VAL A 91 -29.65 -3.62 3.75
CA VAL A 91 -29.49 -2.48 4.65
C VAL A 91 -28.90 -2.93 5.98
N LEU A 92 -29.36 -4.04 6.55
CA LEU A 92 -28.82 -4.58 7.80
C LEU A 92 -27.37 -5.03 7.65
N VAL A 93 -27.01 -5.73 6.57
CA VAL A 93 -25.64 -6.17 6.33
C VAL A 93 -24.70 -4.98 6.16
N ILE A 94 -25.09 -3.96 5.39
CA ILE A 94 -24.28 -2.76 5.21
C ILE A 94 -24.17 -1.99 6.54
N MET A 95 -25.24 -1.89 7.31
CA MET A 95 -25.23 -1.22 8.61
C MET A 95 -24.35 -1.93 9.63
N LEU A 96 -24.47 -3.25 9.75
CA LEU A 96 -23.63 -4.04 10.66
C LEU A 96 -22.19 -4.09 10.17
N GLY A 97 -21.97 -4.22 8.87
CA GLY A 97 -20.65 -4.13 8.25
C GLY A 97 -19.97 -2.80 8.56
N TRP A 98 -20.67 -1.69 8.31
CA TRP A 98 -20.18 -0.36 8.64
C TRP A 98 -19.95 -0.18 10.14
N ALA A 99 -20.92 -0.52 10.99
CA ALA A 99 -20.79 -0.42 12.44
C ALA A 99 -19.64 -1.28 13.01
N SER A 100 -19.43 -2.48 12.47
CA SER A 100 -18.32 -3.36 12.87
C SER A 100 -16.95 -2.74 12.62
N THR A 101 -16.80 -1.85 11.64
CA THR A 101 -15.56 -1.09 11.44
C THR A 101 -15.26 -0.18 12.64
N TYR A 102 -16.29 0.38 13.27
CA TYR A 102 -16.14 1.21 14.48
C TYR A 102 -15.81 0.34 15.68
N VAL A 103 -16.49 -0.81 15.82
CA VAL A 103 -16.20 -1.77 16.90
C VAL A 103 -14.75 -2.28 16.81
N SER A 104 -14.30 -2.68 15.63
CA SER A 104 -12.92 -3.15 15.39
C SER A 104 -11.87 -2.09 15.72
N ARG A 105 -12.13 -0.81 15.39
CA ARG A 105 -11.23 0.29 15.75
C ARG A 105 -11.07 0.46 17.26
N VAL A 106 -12.14 0.25 18.02
CA VAL A 106 -12.09 0.33 19.49
C VAL A 106 -11.32 -0.86 20.07
N LEU A 107 -11.54 -2.07 19.55
CA LEU A 107 -10.89 -3.28 20.05
C LEU A 107 -9.38 -3.31 19.78
N ASN A 108 -8.97 -2.90 18.57
CA ASN A 108 -7.56 -2.91 18.19
C ASN A 108 -6.73 -1.77 18.81
N LYS A 109 -7.36 -0.84 19.54
CA LYS A 109 -6.70 0.35 20.13
C LYS A 109 -5.87 1.13 19.09
N ASP A 110 -6.29 1.11 17.83
CA ASP A 110 -5.74 1.93 16.75
C ASP A 110 -6.23 3.37 16.87
N MET A 111 -6.01 3.99 18.03
CA MET A 111 -6.27 5.40 18.26
C MET A 111 -4.95 6.14 18.32
N THR A 112 -4.91 7.28 17.63
CA THR A 112 -3.74 8.12 17.35
C THR A 112 -2.84 8.33 18.55
N TYR A 113 -3.41 8.54 19.74
CA TYR A 113 -2.67 8.76 20.98
C TYR A 113 -1.80 7.56 21.42
N VAL A 114 -2.32 6.34 21.30
CA VAL A 114 -1.61 5.12 21.74
C VAL A 114 -0.46 4.79 20.79
N LYS A 115 -0.60 5.10 19.50
CA LYS A 115 0.48 4.96 18.51
C LYS A 115 1.56 6.02 18.69
N GLN A 116 1.15 7.27 18.88
CA GLN A 116 2.06 8.40 19.10
C GLN A 116 2.97 8.21 20.31
N LEU A 117 2.43 7.75 21.44
CA LEU A 117 3.23 7.47 22.64
C LEU A 117 4.30 6.41 22.37
N LYS A 118 3.92 5.30 21.72
CA LYS A 118 4.85 4.22 21.41
C LYS A 118 5.95 4.65 20.43
N GLU A 119 5.58 5.33 19.34
CA GLU A 119 6.56 5.81 18.36
C GLU A 119 7.48 6.88 18.96
N TYR A 120 6.96 7.79 19.78
CA TYR A 120 7.78 8.78 20.48
C TYR A 120 8.73 8.13 21.50
N GLU A 121 8.25 7.19 22.32
CA GLU A 121 9.09 6.45 23.26
C GLU A 121 10.18 5.64 22.55
N GLU A 122 9.83 4.94 21.48
CA GLU A 122 10.77 4.12 20.72
C GLU A 122 11.82 4.97 19.98
N GLU A 123 11.42 6.11 19.41
CA GLU A 123 12.35 7.05 18.80
C GLU A 123 13.26 7.75 19.83
N VAL A 124 12.75 8.10 21.01
CA VAL A 124 13.55 8.69 22.09
C VAL A 124 14.51 7.67 22.68
N MET A 125 14.08 6.43 22.92
CA MET A 125 14.97 5.36 23.40
C MET A 125 16.06 5.02 22.40
N ARG A 126 15.74 5.04 21.09
CA ARG A 126 16.74 4.86 20.03
C ARG A 126 17.76 5.99 20.00
N LYS A 127 17.33 7.25 20.15
CA LYS A 127 18.26 8.39 20.27
C LYS A 127 19.14 8.33 21.52
N ARG A 128 18.60 7.90 22.66
CA ARG A 128 19.38 7.69 23.89
C ARG A 128 20.40 6.57 23.74
N LEU A 129 20.07 5.49 23.04
CA LEU A 129 21.03 4.46 22.68
C LEU A 129 22.07 4.99 21.68
N GLU A 130 21.71 5.80 20.69
CA GLU A 130 22.70 6.37 19.76
C GLU A 130 23.65 7.39 20.43
N GLU A 131 23.20 8.08 21.49
CA GLU A 131 23.99 9.07 22.25
C GLU A 131 24.84 8.48 23.40
N MET A 132 24.51 7.30 23.93
CA MET A 132 25.35 6.62 24.94
C MET A 132 26.56 5.95 24.28
N THR A 133 27.75 6.16 24.86
CA THR A 133 28.99 5.50 24.45
C THR A 133 28.88 3.98 24.65
N GLU A 134 29.48 3.19 23.76
CA GLU A 134 29.35 1.71 23.77
C GLU A 134 29.76 1.07 25.11
N GLU A 135 30.67 1.69 25.85
CA GLU A 135 31.10 1.22 27.18
C GLU A 135 29.99 1.30 28.25
N GLU A 136 29.06 2.27 28.17
CA GLU A 136 27.93 2.38 29.11
C GLU A 136 26.77 1.45 28.74
N LYS A 137 26.59 1.16 27.44
CA LYS A 137 25.58 0.18 26.96
C LYS A 137 25.90 -1.23 27.41
N GLU A 138 27.16 -1.64 27.32
CA GLU A 138 27.58 -2.98 27.78
C GLU A 138 27.46 -3.12 29.30
N ALA A 139 27.74 -2.06 30.07
CA ALA A 139 27.52 -2.04 31.52
C ALA A 139 26.01 -2.16 31.89
N LEU A 140 25.12 -1.44 31.18
CA LEU A 140 23.67 -1.52 31.38
C LEU A 140 23.09 -2.90 30.98
N ILE A 141 23.62 -3.54 29.93
CA ILE A 141 23.21 -4.90 29.54
C ILE A 141 23.64 -5.91 30.61
N ALA A 142 24.85 -5.78 31.14
CA ALA A 142 25.36 -6.64 32.20
C ALA A 142 24.57 -6.51 33.51
N GLU A 143 24.16 -5.30 33.92
CA GLU A 143 23.30 -5.09 35.09
C GLU A 143 21.90 -5.69 34.91
N VAL A 144 21.28 -5.51 33.73
CA VAL A 144 19.93 -6.04 33.44
C VAL A 144 19.92 -7.58 33.40
N GLU A 145 20.98 -8.21 32.89
CA GLU A 145 21.12 -9.67 32.94
C GLU A 145 21.31 -10.19 34.36
N ALA A 146 22.13 -9.52 35.18
CA ALA A 146 22.31 -9.87 36.58
C ALA A 146 20.99 -9.74 37.37
N GLU A 147 20.20 -8.69 37.13
CA GLU A 147 18.91 -8.51 37.80
C GLU A 147 17.85 -9.54 37.33
N LYS A 148 17.82 -9.88 36.03
CA LYS A 148 16.95 -10.93 35.50
C LYS A 148 17.25 -12.29 36.09
N GLU A 149 18.52 -12.66 36.19
CA GLU A 149 18.95 -13.92 36.81
C GLU A 149 18.63 -13.95 38.31
N ALA A 150 18.86 -12.84 39.04
CA ALA A 150 18.47 -12.73 40.45
C ALA A 150 16.95 -12.87 40.65
N ARG A 151 16.14 -12.24 39.78
CA ARG A 151 14.67 -12.34 39.82
C ARG A 151 14.17 -13.74 39.47
N LYS A 152 14.86 -14.44 38.57
CA LYS A 152 14.55 -15.82 38.15
C LYS A 152 14.89 -16.82 39.27
N ASN A 153 16.00 -16.61 39.97
CA ASN A 153 16.39 -17.40 41.15
C ASN A 153 15.44 -17.18 42.34
N ARG A 154 14.89 -15.97 42.51
CA ARG A 154 13.90 -15.65 43.56
C ARG A 154 12.52 -16.27 43.33
N LYS A 155 12.23 -16.71 42.10
CA LYS A 155 10.93 -17.30 41.71
C LYS A 155 10.96 -18.83 41.59
N ARG A 156 12.13 -19.44 41.78
CA ARG A 156 12.30 -20.90 41.97
C ARG A 156 12.25 -21.23 43.45
#